data_AF-A0A938AS65-F1
#
_entry.id   AF-A0A938AS65-F1
#
_cell.length_a   1.000
_cell.length_b   1.000
_cell.length_c   1.000
_cell.angle_alpha   90.00
_cell.angle_beta   90.00
_cell.angle_gamma   90.00
#
_symmetry.space_group_name_H-M   'P 1'
#
loop_
_entity.id
_entity.type
_entity.pdbx_description
1 polymer ?
#
loop_
_entity_poly.entity_id
_entity_poly.type
_entity_poly.pdbx_seq_one_letter_code
_entity_poly.pdbx_strand_id
1 'polypeptide(L)'
;MAQELLAQGQDDECLTWCERILARDRCWEQAYRLMMRLHARRGDRAQARRVFERCLQALRQELDVEPSPATQEVFRQVVSSQ
;
A
#
# COMPACT_ATOMS: atom_id res chain seq x y z
N MET A 1 14.53 3.43 4.56
CA MET A 1 14.57 2.10 3.91
C MET A 1 13.46 1.88 2.87
N ALA A 2 12.20 1.58 3.20
CA ALA A 2 11.22 1.21 2.15
C ALA A 2 10.88 2.34 1.16
N GLN A 3 10.91 3.61 1.59
CA GLN A 3 10.78 4.77 0.69
C GLN A 3 12.01 4.96 -0.22
N GLU A 4 13.22 4.63 0.27
CA GLU A 4 14.45 4.70 -0.52
C GLU A 4 14.50 3.60 -1.58
N LEU A 5 14.05 2.38 -1.27
CA LEU A 5 13.93 1.28 -2.25
C LEU A 5 12.99 1.66 -3.40
N LEU A 6 11.88 2.34 -3.06
CA LEU A 6 10.95 2.89 -4.04
C LEU A 6 11.66 3.91 -4.94
N ALA A 7 12.49 4.80 -4.38
CA ALA A 7 13.27 5.76 -5.16
C ALA A 7 14.35 5.11 -6.04
N GLN A 8 14.91 3.96 -5.63
CA GLN A 8 15.96 3.24 -6.36
C GLN A 8 15.46 2.27 -7.44
N GLY A 9 14.13 2.11 -7.60
CA GLY A 9 13.58 1.17 -8.60
C GLY A 9 13.61 -0.29 -8.17
N GLN A 10 13.99 -0.57 -6.92
CA GLN A 10 14.03 -1.92 -6.33
C GLN A 10 12.64 -2.31 -5.83
N ASP A 11 11.73 -2.40 -6.80
CA ASP A 11 10.32 -2.50 -6.51
C ASP A 11 9.95 -3.83 -5.83
N ASP A 12 10.54 -4.95 -6.27
CA ASP A 12 10.26 -6.27 -5.70
C ASP A 12 10.81 -6.43 -4.28
N GLU A 13 11.96 -5.81 -3.99
CA GLU A 13 12.50 -5.73 -2.63
C GLU A 13 11.58 -4.88 -1.74
N CYS A 14 11.10 -3.73 -2.23
CA CYS A 14 10.15 -2.89 -1.52
C CYS A 14 8.85 -3.67 -1.18
N LEU A 15 8.31 -4.42 -2.15
CA LEU A 15 7.13 -5.25 -1.94
C LEU A 15 7.37 -6.34 -0.90
N THR A 16 8.50 -7.05 -0.99
CA THR A 16 8.90 -8.08 -0.02
C THR A 16 9.01 -7.50 1.39
N TRP A 17 9.63 -6.32 1.53
CA TRP A 17 9.72 -5.64 2.81
C TRP A 17 8.35 -5.23 3.36
N CYS A 18 7.45 -4.73 2.52
CA CYS A 18 6.09 -4.39 2.93
C CYS A 18 5.31 -5.61 3.40
N GLU A 19 5.37 -6.73 2.67
CA GLU A 19 4.70 -7.98 3.07
C GLU A 19 5.27 -8.52 4.40
N ARG A 20 6.58 -8.39 4.65
CA ARG A 20 7.19 -8.75 5.95
C ARG A 20 6.68 -7.88 7.10
N ILE A 21 6.47 -6.60 6.87
CA ILE A 21 5.85 -5.69 7.86
C ILE A 21 4.42 -6.15 8.13
N LEU A 22 3.64 -6.40 7.08
CA LEU A 22 2.23 -6.81 7.19
C LEU A 22 2.05 -8.19 7.83
N ALA A 23 3.03 -9.08 7.70
CA ALA A 23 3.05 -10.35 8.41
C ALA A 23 3.19 -10.18 9.93
N ARG A 24 3.81 -9.08 10.38
CA ARG A 24 3.97 -8.75 11.80
C ARG A 24 2.87 -7.84 12.34
N ASP A 25 2.45 -6.87 11.53
CA ASP A 25 1.36 -5.94 11.84
C ASP A 25 0.52 -5.69 10.59
N ARG A 26 -0.63 -6.35 10.55
CA ARG A 26 -1.57 -6.30 9.42
C ARG A 26 -2.24 -4.93 9.26
N CYS A 27 -2.25 -4.11 10.30
CA CYS A 27 -2.88 -2.79 10.31
C CYS A 27 -1.89 -1.67 9.94
N TRP A 28 -0.65 -2.01 9.57
CA TRP A 28 0.37 -1.03 9.23
C TRP A 28 0.08 -0.33 7.90
N GLU A 29 -0.76 0.69 7.93
CA GLU A 29 -1.26 1.44 6.77
C GLU A 29 -0.15 1.97 5.84
N GLN A 30 1.01 2.33 6.39
CA GLN A 30 2.13 2.83 5.59
C GLN A 30 2.67 1.78 4.62
N ALA A 31 2.63 0.49 4.96
CA ALA A 31 3.08 -0.59 4.08
C ALA A 31 2.13 -0.70 2.86
N TYR A 32 0.82 -0.66 3.09
CA TYR A 32 -0.17 -0.61 2.02
C TYR A 32 0.00 0.62 1.13
N ARG A 33 0.24 1.81 1.71
CA ARG A 33 0.50 3.04 0.93
C ARG A 33 1.71 2.92 0.00
N LEU A 34 2.79 2.28 0.46
CA LEU A 34 3.97 2.04 -0.36
C LEU A 34 3.68 1.07 -1.50
N MET A 35 3.02 -0.06 -1.21
CA MET A 35 2.61 -1.04 -2.22
C MET A 35 1.65 -0.44 -3.26
N MET A 36 0.70 0.42 -2.85
CA MET A 36 -0.18 1.13 -3.79
C MET A 36 0.60 2.00 -4.76
N ARG A 37 1.52 2.83 -4.24
CA ARG A 37 2.37 3.70 -5.08
C ARG A 37 3.27 2.90 -6.01
N LEU A 38 3.79 1.78 -5.53
CA LEU A 38 4.62 0.86 -6.30
C LEU A 38 3.88 0.33 -7.53
N HIS A 39 2.70 -0.25 -7.31
CA HIS A 39 1.86 -0.81 -8.38
C HIS A 39 1.41 0.27 -9.36
N ALA A 40 1.06 1.46 -8.86
CA ALA A 40 0.72 2.61 -9.70
C ALA A 40 1.87 3.02 -10.63
N ARG A 41 3.10 3.05 -10.09
CA ARG A 41 4.30 3.39 -10.87
C ARG A 41 4.63 2.36 -11.95
N ARG A 42 4.28 1.10 -11.71
CA ARG A 42 4.35 -0.01 -12.69
C ARG A 42 3.18 0.01 -13.71
N GLY A 43 2.22 0.93 -13.57
CA GLY A 43 1.01 0.99 -14.40
C GLY A 43 -0.10 0.01 -13.99
N ASP A 44 0.11 -0.79 -12.94
CA ASP A 44 -0.83 -1.81 -12.46
C ASP A 44 -1.80 -1.22 -11.42
N ARG A 45 -2.74 -0.39 -11.90
CA ARG A 45 -3.78 0.21 -11.04
C ARG A 45 -4.71 -0.83 -10.43
N ALA A 46 -4.89 -1.98 -11.09
CA ALA A 46 -5.71 -3.08 -10.58
C ALA A 46 -5.10 -3.66 -9.30
N GLN A 47 -3.78 -3.88 -9.27
CA GLN A 47 -3.09 -4.25 -8.03
C GLN A 47 -3.16 -3.15 -6.97
N ALA A 48 -2.97 -1.88 -7.33
CA ALA A 48 -3.08 -0.80 -6.36
C ALA A 48 -4.45 -0.80 -5.65
N ARG A 49 -5.53 -1.05 -6.38
CA ARG A 49 -6.88 -1.23 -5.81
C ARG A 49 -6.98 -2.45 -4.91
N ARG A 50 -6.47 -3.61 -5.32
CA ARG A 50 -6.47 -4.83 -4.48
C ARG A 50 -5.69 -4.64 -3.18
N VAL A 51 -4.60 -3.88 -3.21
CA VAL A 51 -3.84 -3.52 -1.99
C VAL A 51 -4.68 -2.64 -1.06
N PHE A 52 -5.42 -1.66 -1.59
CA PHE A 52 -6.32 -0.84 -0.78
C PHE A 52 -7.46 -1.66 -0.16
N GLU A 53 -8.05 -2.58 -0.91
CA GLU A 53 -9.09 -3.50 -0.42
C GLU A 53 -8.57 -4.40 0.71
N ARG A 54 -7.32 -4.91 0.60
CA ARG A 54 -6.65 -5.63 1.69
C ARG A 54 -6.49 -4.77 2.94
N CYS A 55 -6.12 -3.50 2.79
CA CYS A 55 -5.98 -2.55 3.89
C CYS A 55 -7.33 -2.34 4.61
N LEU A 56 -8.40 -2.09 3.84
CA LEU A 56 -9.76 -1.97 4.36
C LEU A 56 -10.17 -3.20 5.18
N GLN A 57 -9.94 -4.38 4.61
CA GLN A 57 -10.29 -5.64 5.28
C GLN A 57 -9.51 -5.82 6.58
N ALA A 58 -8.20 -5.59 6.57
CA ALA A 58 -7.35 -5.75 7.75
C ALA A 58 -7.75 -4.79 8.89
N LEU A 59 -7.95 -3.51 8.58
CA LEU A 59 -8.35 -2.52 9.59
C LEU A 59 -9.75 -2.80 10.15
N ARG A 60 -10.68 -3.21 9.30
CA ARG A 60 -12.02 -3.59 9.75
C ARG A 60 -12.03 -4.84 10.61
N GLN A 61 -11.23 -5.85 10.27
CA GLN A 61 -11.19 -7.12 11.01
C GLN A 61 -10.49 -6.98 12.37
N GLU A 62 -9.41 -6.23 12.45
CA GLU A 62 -8.56 -6.20 13.65
C GLU A 62 -8.91 -5.02 14.58
N LEU A 63 -9.40 -3.90 14.03
CA LEU A 63 -9.60 -2.64 14.76
C LEU A 63 -11.02 -2.06 14.63
N ASP A 64 -11.85 -2.59 13.73
CA ASP A 64 -13.18 -2.05 13.37
C ASP A 64 -13.14 -0.56 12.98
N VAL A 65 -12.08 -0.15 12.27
CA VAL A 65 -11.89 1.22 11.79
C VAL A 65 -11.72 1.29 10.27
N GLU A 66 -11.99 2.47 9.72
CA GLU A 66 -11.70 2.82 8.34
C GLU A 66 -10.23 3.27 8.16
N PRO A 67 -9.67 3.21 6.94
CA PRO A 67 -8.33 3.70 6.65
C PRO A 67 -8.20 5.18 6.91
N SER A 68 -7.01 5.59 7.37
CA SER A 68 -6.69 6.99 7.61
C SER A 68 -6.87 7.84 6.35
N PRO A 69 -7.16 9.15 6.50
CA PRO A 69 -7.26 10.07 5.37
C PRO A 69 -6.04 10.06 4.46
N ALA A 70 -4.85 9.86 5.02
CA ALA A 70 -3.61 9.73 4.25
C ALA A 70 -3.60 8.50 3.32
N THR A 71 -4.17 7.37 3.76
CA THR A 71 -4.29 6.16 2.94
C THR A 71 -5.32 6.32 1.84
N GLN A 72 -6.45 6.94 2.14
CA GLN A 72 -7.48 7.25 1.15
C GLN A 72 -6.97 8.24 0.09
N GLU A 73 -6.19 9.24 0.48
CA GLU A 73 -5.58 10.20 -0.44
C GLU A 73 -4.57 9.51 -1.38
N VAL A 74 -3.70 8.64 -0.85
CA VAL A 74 -2.80 7.85 -1.69
C VAL A 74 -3.58 6.99 -2.67
N PHE A 75 -4.63 6.31 -2.21
CA PHE A 75 -5.48 5.51 -3.09
C PHE A 75 -6.08 6.36 -4.22
N ARG A 76 -6.61 7.54 -3.90
CA ARG A 76 -7.16 8.47 -4.90
C ARG A 76 -6.10 8.85 -5.93
N GLN A 77 -4.91 9.26 -5.49
CA GLN A 77 -3.81 9.64 -6.37
C GLN A 77 -3.42 8.51 -7.33
N VAL A 78 -3.29 7.28 -6.83
CA VAL A 78 -2.84 6.15 -7.66
C VAL A 78 -3.89 5.70 -8.69
N VAL A 79 -5.18 5.88 -8.39
CA VAL A 79 -6.25 5.54 -9.35
C VAL A 79 -6.59 6.70 -10.28
N SER A 80 -6.34 7.95 -9.89
CA SER A 80 -6.75 9.14 -10.64
C SER A 80 -5.73 9.69 -11.64
N SER A 81 -4.44 9.34 -11.53
CA SER A 81 -3.45 9.80 -12.52
C SER A 81 -3.82 9.28 -13.91
N GLN A 82 -4.39 10.14 -14.77
CA GLN A 82 -4.56 9.99 -16.21
C GLN A 82 -3.74 11.08 -16.90
#